data_AF-A0A7X0D618-F1
#
_entry.id   AF-A0A7X0D618-F1
#
_cell.length_a   1.000
_cell.length_b   1.000
_cell.length_c   1.000
_cell.angle_alpha   90.00
_cell.angle_beta   90.00
_cell.angle_gamma   90.00
#
_symmetry.space_group_name_H-M   'P 1'
#
loop_
_entity.id
_entity.type
_entity.pdbx_description
1 polymer ?
#
loop_
_entity_poly.entity_id
_entity_poly.type
_entity_poly.pdbx_seq_one_letter_code
_entity_poly.pdbx_strand_id
1 'polypeptide(L)'
;MNVAVTIQRLPSGEAVSRVARHGDITVVYRLDPHSSAPFIVRGLGGRNVRLGASCDEAHRALTRECGLTRAEATRLIDAVQEVES
;
A
#
# COMPACT_ATOMS: atom_id res chain seq x y z
N MET A 1 -16.18 2.35 7.71
CA MET A 1 -14.80 2.82 7.47
C MET A 1 -14.54 2.70 5.98
N ASN A 2 -14.19 3.81 5.32
CA ASN A 2 -14.01 3.84 3.87
C ASN A 2 -12.51 3.79 3.55
N VAL A 3 -12.07 2.75 2.84
CA VAL A 3 -10.74 2.74 2.22
C VAL A 3 -10.87 3.50 0.90
N ALA A 4 -10.12 4.59 0.76
CA ALA A 4 -10.09 5.33 -0.49
C ALA A 4 -8.94 4.80 -1.35
N VAL A 5 -9.25 4.31 -2.55
CA VAL A 5 -8.26 3.86 -3.52
C VAL A 5 -8.13 4.89 -4.64
N THR A 6 -6.91 5.24 -5.01
CA THR A 6 -6.62 6.12 -6.15
C THR A 6 -5.57 5.48 -7.04
N ILE A 7 -5.79 5.53 -8.35
CA ILE A 7 -4.81 5.13 -9.35
C ILE A 7 -4.03 6.37 -9.77
N GLN A 8 -2.72 6.35 -9.60
CA GLN A 8 -1.82 7.42 -10.02
C GLN A 8 -0.93 6.89 -11.14
N ARG A 9 -0.83 7.64 -12.24
CA ARG A 9 0.19 7.40 -13.28
C ARG A 9 1.38 8.29 -12.98
N LEU A 10 2.57 7.70 -12.92
CA LEU A 10 3.80 8.49 -12.80
C LEU A 10 4.09 9.19 -14.14
N PRO A 11 4.62 10.43 -14.11
CA PRO A 11 4.87 11.24 -15.31
C PRO A 11 5.88 10.62 -16.29
N SER A 12 6.67 9.64 -15.84
CA SER A 12 7.63 8.89 -16.66
C SER A 12 6.99 7.80 -17.54
N GLY A 13 5.65 7.66 -17.55
CA GLY A 13 4.92 6.77 -18.46
C GLY A 13 4.98 5.28 -18.14
N GLU A 14 5.79 4.85 -17.16
CA GLU A 14 6.15 3.42 -17.03
C GLU A 14 5.66 2.75 -15.74
N ALA A 15 5.22 3.50 -14.73
CA ALA A 15 4.71 2.91 -13.50
C ALA A 15 3.37 3.51 -13.08
N VAL A 16 2.34 2.66 -13.10
CA VAL A 16 1.06 2.93 -12.45
C VAL A 16 1.21 2.54 -10.99
N SER A 17 0.76 3.38 -10.07
CA SER A 17 0.68 3.03 -8.66
C SER A 17 -0.75 3.13 -8.17
N ARG A 18 -1.16 2.16 -7.36
CA ARG A 18 -2.42 2.20 -6.62
C ARG A 18 -2.14 2.64 -5.20
N VAL A 19 -2.96 3.54 -4.69
CA VAL A 19 -2.80 4.12 -3.37
C VAL A 19 -4.07 3.85 -2.59
N ALA A 20 -3.97 3.12 -1.47
CA ALA A 20 -5.06 3.00 -0.51
C ALA A 20 -4.74 3.78 0.75
N ARG A 21 -5.76 4.41 1.33
CA ARG A 21 -5.63 5.20 2.56
C ARG A 21 -6.61 4.72 3.63
N HIS A 22 -6.14 4.70 4.87
CA HIS A 22 -6.92 4.42 6.08
C HIS A 22 -6.48 5.38 7.18
N GLY A 23 -7.30 6.40 7.46
CA GLY A 23 -6.89 7.51 8.32
C GLY A 23 -5.61 8.17 7.78
N ASP A 24 -4.59 8.27 8.62
CA ASP A 24 -3.28 8.83 8.25
C ASP A 24 -2.34 7.81 7.59
N ILE A 25 -2.73 6.54 7.50
CA ILE A 25 -1.91 5.47 6.93
C ILE A 25 -2.18 5.40 5.44
N THR A 26 -1.10 5.29 4.66
CA THR A 26 -1.16 5.17 3.20
C THR A 26 -0.35 3.97 2.75
N VAL A 27 -0.93 3.13 1.91
CA VAL A 27 -0.26 2.04 1.22
C VAL A 27 -0.20 2.37 -0.26
N VAL A 28 0.99 2.28 -0.85
CA VAL A 28 1.18 2.41 -2.29
C VAL A 28 1.63 1.07 -2.84
N TYR A 29 0.95 0.57 -3.85
CA TYR A 29 1.34 -0.60 -4.63
C TYR A 29 1.80 -0.13 -6.01
N ARG A 30 3.05 -0.40 -6.36
CA ARG A 30 3.58 -0.17 -7.70
C ARG A 30 3.17 -1.34 -8.60
N LEU A 31 2.44 -1.06 -9.68
CA LEU A 31 2.15 -2.01 -10.75
C LEU A 31 3.38 -2.12 -11.66
N ASP A 32 4.46 -2.62 -11.09
CA ASP A 32 5.68 -2.97 -11.80
C ASP A 32 5.77 -4.50 -11.85
N PRO A 33 5.63 -5.12 -13.03
CA PRO A 33 5.64 -6.58 -13.17
C PRO A 33 7.00 -7.20 -12.80
N HIS A 34 8.06 -6.41 -12.68
CA HIS A 34 9.40 -6.88 -12.33
C HIS A 34 9.77 -6.63 -10.87
N SER A 35 8.91 -5.97 -10.09
CA SER A 35 9.19 -5.66 -8.69
C SER A 35 8.78 -6.78 -7.75
N SER A 36 9.77 -7.38 -7.06
CA SER A 36 9.54 -8.33 -5.97
C SER A 36 9.08 -7.66 -4.66
N ALA A 37 9.15 -6.32 -4.58
CA ALA A 37 8.80 -5.54 -3.41
C ALA A 37 7.96 -4.31 -3.81
N PRO A 38 6.73 -4.51 -4.30
CA PRO A 38 5.92 -3.45 -4.92
C PRO A 38 5.28 -2.49 -3.90
N PHE A 39 5.32 -2.79 -2.61
CA PHE A 39 4.61 -2.01 -1.60
C PHE A 39 5.45 -0.90 -0.98
N ILE A 40 4.80 0.23 -0.67
CA ILE A 40 5.31 1.29 0.18
C ILE A 40 4.27 1.55 1.26
N VAL A 41 4.68 1.54 2.52
CA VAL A 41 3.81 1.82 3.66
C VAL A 41 4.22 3.14 4.28
N ARG A 42 3.26 4.05 4.44
CA ARG A 42 3.38 5.31 5.17
C ARG A 42 2.47 5.27 6.37
N GLY A 43 3.02 5.60 7.53
CA GLY A 43 2.32 5.61 8.81
C GLY A 43 1.85 7.02 9.20
N LEU A 44 1.50 7.16 10.48
CA LEU A 44 0.96 8.39 11.07
C LEU A 44 1.82 9.63 10.78
N GLY A 45 1.18 10.68 10.28
CA GLY A 45 1.84 11.94 9.90
C GLY A 45 2.63 11.86 8.59
N GLY A 46 2.36 10.86 7.73
CA GLY A 46 2.97 10.74 6.40
C GLY A 46 4.41 10.21 6.39
N ARG A 47 4.91 9.70 7.52
CA ARG A 47 6.26 9.13 7.62
C ARG A 47 6.35 7.83 6.82
N ASN A 48 7.41 7.67 6.02
CA ASN A 48 7.69 6.41 5.33
C ASN A 48 8.09 5.37 6.39
N VAL A 49 7.25 4.36 6.57
CA VAL A 49 7.49 3.22 7.48
C VAL A 49 8.31 2.16 6.74
N ARG A 50 7.92 1.85 5.50
CA ARG A 50 8.67 0.93 4.65
C ARG A 50 8.64 1.35 3.19
N LEU A 51 9.82 1.38 2.57
CA LEU A 51 10.01 1.66 1.15
C LEU A 51 10.40 0.37 0.45
N GLY A 52 9.54 -0.15 -0.42
CA GLY A 52 9.77 -1.44 -1.08
C GLY A 52 9.61 -2.60 -0.10
N ALA A 53 8.42 -3.18 -0.06
CA ALA A 53 8.10 -4.31 0.78
C ALA A 53 7.43 -5.41 -0.05
N SER A 54 7.69 -6.66 0.31
CA SER A 54 6.80 -7.77 -0.09
C SER A 54 5.43 -7.64 0.58
N CYS A 55 4.45 -8.45 0.16
CA CYS A 55 3.12 -8.46 0.78
C CYS A 55 3.19 -8.75 2.29
N ASP A 56 3.97 -9.76 2.70
CA ASP A 56 4.14 -10.13 4.11
C ASP A 56 4.81 -9.02 4.92
N GLU A 57 5.80 -8.34 4.35
CA GLU A 57 6.48 -7.23 4.99
C GLU A 57 5.56 -6.00 5.12
N ALA A 58 4.74 -5.73 4.11
CA ALA A 58 3.74 -4.67 4.17
C ALA A 58 2.70 -4.94 5.27
N HIS A 59 2.22 -6.19 5.38
CA HIS A 59 1.36 -6.63 6.47
C HIS A 59 2.00 -6.45 7.85
N ARG A 60 3.27 -6.84 7.98
CA ARG A 60 4.01 -6.70 9.23
C ARG A 60 4.18 -5.23 9.61
N ALA A 61 4.51 -4.36 8.66
CA ALA A 61 4.64 -2.93 8.88
C ALA A 61 3.31 -2.31 9.32
N LEU A 62 2.21 -2.63 8.62
CA LEU A 62 0.87 -2.12 8.94
C LEU A 62 0.42 -2.52 10.35
N THR A 63 0.70 -3.75 10.76
CA THR A 63 0.27 -4.25 12.09
C THR A 63 1.18 -3.82 13.22
N ARG A 64 2.50 -3.94 13.06
CA ARG A 64 3.47 -3.67 14.14
C ARG A 64 3.84 -2.21 14.28
N GLU A 65 3.92 -1.48 13.16
CA GLU A 65 4.45 -0.12 13.14
C GLU A 65 3.32 0.91 13.00
N CYS A 66 2.28 0.58 12.24
CA CYS A 66 1.10 1.45 12.11
C CYS A 66 -0.04 1.12 13.08
N GLY A 67 0.07 0.03 13.85
CA GLY A 67 -0.90 -0.35 14.88
C GLY A 67 -2.26 -0.83 14.36
N LEU A 68 -2.37 -1.18 13.07
CA LEU A 68 -3.60 -1.71 12.50
C LEU A 68 -3.86 -3.13 12.99
N THR A 69 -5.14 -3.49 13.07
CA THR A 69 -5.52 -4.90 13.19
C THR A 69 -5.14 -5.64 11.91
N ARG A 70 -4.94 -6.97 12.00
CA ARG A 70 -4.66 -7.80 10.82
C ARG A 70 -5.76 -7.68 9.75
N ALA A 71 -7.02 -7.57 10.17
CA ALA A 71 -8.16 -7.40 9.27
C ALA A 71 -8.17 -6.04 8.54
N GLU A 72 -7.70 -4.96 9.17
CA GLU A 72 -7.53 -3.66 8.50
C GLU A 72 -6.35 -3.67 7.54
N ALA A 73 -5.23 -4.28 7.94
CA ALA A 73 -4.07 -4.43 7.06
C ALA A 73 -4.41 -5.24 5.80
N THR A 74 -5.13 -6.36 5.94
CA THR A 74 -5.63 -7.17 4.80
C THR A 74 -6.49 -6.34 3.87
N ARG A 75 -7.50 -5.64 4.38
CA ARG A 75 -8.37 -4.80 3.54
C ARG A 75 -7.61 -3.72 2.77
N LEU A 76 -6.58 -3.12 3.36
CA LEU A 76 -5.73 -2.13 2.68
C LEU A 76 -4.88 -2.74 1.57
N ILE A 77 -4.29 -3.90 1.83
CA ILE A 77 -3.46 -4.63 0.86
C ILE A 77 -4.32 -5.13 -0.29
N ASP A 78 -5.45 -5.76 0.00
CA ASP A 78 -6.40 -6.25 -1.01
C ASP A 78 -6.89 -5.08 -1.88
N ALA A 79 -7.23 -3.94 -1.28
CA ALA A 79 -7.72 -2.76 -2.01
C ALA A 79 -6.68 -2.17 -3.00
N VAL A 80 -5.38 -2.34 -2.74
CA VAL A 80 -4.35 -1.92 -3.72
C VAL A 80 -3.97 -3.04 -4.70
N GLN A 81 -4.21 -4.30 -4.34
CA GLN A 81 -3.90 -5.46 -5.18
C GLN A 81 -5.04 -5.85 -6.12
N GLU A 82 -6.30 -5.50 -5.85
CA GLU A 82 -7.48 -5.96 -6.60
C GLU A 82 -7.33 -5.77 -8.12
N VAL A 83 -7.03 -6.87 -8.81
CA VAL A 83 -7.11 -7.01 -10.26
C VAL A 83 -8.58 -7.29 -10.56
N GLU A 84 -9.17 -6.60 -11.52
CA GLU A 84 -10.47 -6.98 -12.06
C GLU A 84 -10.43 -8.48 -12.36
N SER A 85 -11.31 -9.25 -11.72
CA SER A 85 -11.54 -10.67 -12.02
C SER A 85 -11.91 -10.85 -13.49
#